data_AF-A0A5D2XNF2-F1
#
_entry.id   AF-A0A5D2XNF2-F1
#
_cell.length_a   1.000
_cell.length_b   1.000
_cell.length_c   1.000
_cell.angle_alpha   90.00
_cell.angle_beta   90.00
_cell.angle_gamma   90.00
#
_symmetry.space_group_name_H-M   'P 1'
#
loop_
_entity.id
_entity.type
_entity.pdbx_description
1 polymer ?
#
loop_
_entity_poly.entity_id
_entity_poly.type
_entity_poly.pdbx_seq_one_letter_code
_entity_poly.pdbx_strand_id
1 'polypeptide(L)' 'MAEPADFVHVFDTKSGYVKCQEIDFFGEVAGISFSPDTESLFVGVADRTYGSLLEFNRRRHNQYLYSIL' A
#
# COMPACT_ATOMS: atom_id res chain seq x y z
N MET A 1 -9.57 3.09 -3.13
CA MET A 1 -10.77 2.22 -3.04
C MET A 1 -10.24 0.80 -3.10
N ALA A 2 -10.38 0.04 -2.02
CA ALA A 2 -10.01 -1.38 -2.02
C ALA A 2 -11.28 -2.16 -2.39
N GLU A 3 -11.17 -3.03 -3.39
CA GLU A 3 -12.23 -3.97 -3.72
C GLU A 3 -12.19 -5.15 -2.73
N PRO A 4 -13.29 -5.88 -2.50
CA PRO A 4 -13.33 -6.97 -1.53
C PRO A 4 -12.33 -8.11 -1.83
N ALA A 5 -11.83 -8.19 -3.06
CA ALA A 5 -10.80 -9.11 -3.49
C ALA A 5 -9.73 -8.40 -4.33
N ASP A 6 -8.49 -8.82 -4.10
CA ASP A 6 -7.30 -8.68 -4.94
C ASP A 6 -6.66 -7.29 -5.17
N PHE A 7 -7.39 -6.18 -5.00
CA PHE A 7 -6.84 -4.84 -5.27
C PHE A 7 -6.91 -3.84 -4.11
N VAL A 8 -5.77 -3.21 -3.81
CA VAL A 8 -5.68 -2.02 -2.96
C VAL A 8 -5.11 -0.84 -3.74
N HIS A 9 -5.91 0.22 -3.88
CA HIS A 9 -5.49 1.47 -4.49
C HIS A 9 -5.16 2.53 -3.45
N VAL A 10 -3.92 3.04 -3.51
CA VAL A 10 -3.41 4.13 -2.66
C VAL A 10 -3.33 5.41 -3.49
N PHE A 11 -4.06 6.44 -3.07
CA PHE A 11 -4.10 7.74 -3.76
C PHE A 11 -3.36 8.82 -2.98
N ASP A 12 -2.59 9.65 -3.70
CA ASP A 12 -1.93 10.82 -3.12
C ASP A 12 -2.90 12.02 -3.13
N THR A 13 -3.34 12.41 -1.93
CA THR A 13 -4.24 13.55 -1.71
C THR A 13 -3.60 14.91 -2.01
N LYS A 14 -2.28 15.06 -1.84
CA LYS A 14 -1.56 16.32 -2.13
C LYS A 14 -1.44 16.55 -3.64
N SER A 15 -1.37 15.48 -4.42
CA SER A 15 -1.35 15.56 -5.88
C SER A 15 -2.73 15.84 -6.50
N GLY A 16 -3.78 16.01 -5.68
CA GLY A 16 -5.16 16.13 -6.16
C GLY A 16 -5.73 14.80 -6.66
N TYR A 17 -5.34 13.67 -6.05
CA TYR A 17 -5.76 12.31 -6.43
C TYR A 17 -5.29 11.87 -7.83
N VAL A 18 -4.34 12.59 -8.43
CA VAL A 18 -3.81 12.26 -9.77
C VAL A 18 -2.86 11.07 -9.73
N LYS A 19 -2.10 10.92 -8.64
CA LYS A 19 -1.21 9.77 -8.45
C LYS A 19 -1.91 8.66 -7.69
N CYS A 20 -1.96 7.48 -8.32
CA CYS A 20 -2.47 6.25 -7.75
C CYS A 20 -1.38 5.18 -7.81
N GLN A 21 -1.20 4.44 -6.72
CA GLN A 21 -0.45 3.20 -6.69
C GLN A 21 -1.43 2.04 -6.52
N GLU A 22 -1.36 1.09 -7.43
CA GLU A 22 -2.12 -0.16 -7.37
C GLU A 22 -1.25 -1.25 -6.75
N ILE A 23 -1.84 -1.98 -5.80
CA ILE A 23 -1.23 -3.13 -5.15
C ILE A 23 -2.15 -4.31 -5.44
N ASP A 24 -1.66 -5.26 -6.23
CA ASP A 24 -2.30 -6.52 -6.59
C ASP A 24 -1.74 -7.64 -5.69
N PHE A 25 -2.61 -8.33 -4.98
CA PHE A 25 -2.27 -9.47 -4.13
C PHE A 25 -3.43 -10.46 -4.09
N PHE A 26 -3.15 -11.74 -3.92
CA PHE A 26 -4.21 -12.75 -3.86
C PHE A 26 -4.88 -12.83 -2.49
N GLY A 27 -6.21 -12.79 -2.45
CA GLY A 27 -7.02 -13.14 -1.29
C GLY A 27 -7.96 -12.03 -0.79
N GLU A 28 -8.91 -12.42 0.07
CA GLU A 28 -9.91 -11.50 0.60
C GLU A 28 -9.30 -10.51 1.61
N VAL A 29 -9.61 -9.22 1.44
CA VAL A 29 -9.13 -8.16 2.33
C VAL A 29 -9.97 -8.13 3.61
N ALA A 30 -9.38 -8.50 4.74
CA ALA A 30 -10.02 -8.33 6.05
C ALA A 30 -9.94 -6.89 6.56
N GLY A 31 -8.90 -6.15 6.17
CA GLY A 31 -8.76 -4.76 6.58
C GLY A 31 -7.46 -4.11 6.11
N ILE A 32 -7.45 -2.78 6.16
CA ILE A 32 -6.30 -1.95 5.85
C ILE A 32 -6.08 -0.94 6.99
N SER A 33 -4.83 -0.67 7.33
CA SER A 33 -4.49 0.34 8.34
C SER A 33 -3.16 1.01 8.03
N PHE A 34 -3.10 2.32 8.19
CA PHE A 34 -1.84 3.06 8.13
C PHE A 34 -1.20 3.08 9.52
N SER A 35 0.13 3.03 9.54
CA SER A 35 0.87 3.34 10.76
C SER A 35 0.60 4.78 11.19
N PRO A 36 0.64 5.09 12.50
CA PRO A 36 0.44 6.45 13.01
C PRO A 36 1.43 7.47 12.44
N ASP A 37 2.61 7.02 12.01
CA ASP A 37 3.65 7.84 11.39
C ASP A 37 3.49 7.99 9.87
N THR A 38 2.47 7.36 9.26
CA THR A 38 2.17 7.38 7.81
C THR A 38 3.29 6.83 6.91
N GLU A 39 4.24 6.08 7.48
CA GLU A 39 5.35 5.46 6.74
C GLU A 39 5.04 4.01 6.33
N SER A 40 4.08 3.33 6.95
CA SER A 40 3.70 1.95 6.60
C SER A 40 2.20 1.81 6.37
N LEU A 41 1.84 0.95 5.41
CA LEU A 41 0.48 0.49 5.14
C LEU A 41 0.43 -1.02 5.43
N PHE A 42 -0.49 -1.41 6.30
CA PHE A 42 -0.77 -2.80 6.64
C PHE A 42 -2.04 -3.25 5.93
N VAL A 43 -1.98 -4.43 5.29
CA VAL A 43 -3.11 -5.08 4.63
C VAL A 43 -3.27 -6.47 5.22
N GLY A 44 -4.38 -6.70 5.90
CA GLY A 44 -4.76 -8.01 6.41
C GLY A 44 -5.50 -8.80 5.34
N VAL A 45 -4.97 -9.98 5.00
CA VAL A 45 -5.58 -10.94 4.08
C VAL A 45 -6.19 -12.06 4.91
N ALA A 46 -7.50 -12.25 4.81
CA ALA A 46 -8.24 -13.29 5.52
C ALA A 46 -8.76 -14.37 4.56
N ASP A 47 -7.88 -14.85 3.68
CA ASP A 47 -8.20 -16.01 2.87
C ASP A 47 -8.13 -17.30 3.71
N ARG A 48 -9.03 -18.25 3.43
CA ARG A 48 -9.13 -19.53 4.15
C ARG A 48 -7.88 -20.41 3.97
N THR A 49 -7.09 -20.17 2.92
CA THR A 49 -5.91 -20.95 2.55
C THR A 49 -4.61 -20.21 2.90
N TYR A 50 -4.60 -18.88 2.78
CA TYR A 50 -3.41 -18.04 2.95
C TYR A 50 -3.67 -16.77 3.77
N GLY A 51 -4.14 -16.94 5.01
CA GLY A 51 -4.22 -15.84 5.97
C GLY A 51 -2.84 -15.21 6.18
N SER A 52 -2.67 -13.92 5.82
CA SER A 52 -1.39 -13.23 5.90
C SER A 52 -1.56 -11.74 6.22
N LEU A 53 -0.49 -11.12 6.73
CA LEU A 53 -0.41 -9.69 6.98
C LEU A 53 0.69 -9.12 6.09
N LEU A 54 0.32 -8.27 5.15
CA LEU A 54 1.24 -7.60 4.25
C LEU A 54 1.58 -6.21 4.80
N GLU A 55 2.87 -5.89 4.85
CA GLU A 55 3.35 -4.55 5.22
C GLU A 55 4.02 -3.89 4.01
N PHE A 56 3.52 -2.70 3.64
CA PHE A 56 4.08 -1.86 2.61
C PHE A 56 4.71 -0.63 3.23
N ASN A 57 6.02 -0.50 3.11
CA ASN A 57 6.75 0.69 3.56
C ASN A 57 6.77 1.77 2.47
N ARG A 58 6.58 3.02 2.88
CA ARG A 58 6.65 4.18 2.00
C ARG A 58 8.07 4.33 1.47
N ARG A 59 8.23 4.19 0.16
CA ARG A 59 9.49 4.48 -0.53
C ARG A 59 9.80 5.97 -0.40
N ARG A 60 10.64 6.35 0.56
CA ARG A 60 11.29 7.67 0.55
C ARG A 60 12.20 7.71 -0.67
N HIS A 61 11.82 8.50 -1.69
CA HIS A 61 12.72 8.82 -2.80
C HIS A 61 13.91 9.59 -2.22
N ASN A 62 15.00 8.89 -1.90
CA ASN A 62 16.29 9.49 -1.56
C ASN A 62 16.89 10.09 -2.85
N GLN A 63 16.33 11.22 -3.31
CA GLN A 63 16.81 11.93 -4.49
C GLN A 63 18.29 12.38 -4.34
N TYR A 64 18.80 12.45 -3.11
CA TYR A 64 20.21 12.72 -2.82
C TYR A 64 21.19 11.66 -3.34
N LEU A 65 20.76 10.41 -3.56
CA LEU A 65 21.64 9.37 -4.13
C LEU A 65 21.72 9.42 -5.65
N TYR A 66 20.78 10.10 -6.31
CA TYR A 66 20.76 10.26 -7.77
C TYR A 66 21.47 11.54 -8.27
N SER A 67 21.96 12.39 -7.37
CA SER A 67 22.69 13.62 -7.71
C SER A 67 24.22 13.44 -7.84
N ILE A 68 24.72 12.20 -7.94
CA ILE A 68 26.16 11.89 -8.11
C ILE A 68 26.47 11.32 -9.51
N LEU A 69 25.55 11.44 -10.48
CA LEU A 69 25.83 11.13 -11.89
C LEU A 69 25.95 12.40 -12.73
#